data_AF-S4Y5C9-F1
#
_entry.id   AF-S4Y5C9-F1
#
_cell.length_a   1.000
_cell.length_b   1.000
_cell.length_c   1.000
_cell.angle_alpha   90.00
_cell.angle_beta   90.00
_cell.angle_gamma   90.00
#
_symmetry.space_group_name_H-M   'P 1'
#
loop_
_entity.id
_entity.type
_entity.pdbx_description
1 polymer ?
#
loop_
_entity_poly.entity_id
_entity_poly.type
_entity_poly.pdbx_seq_one_letter_code
_entity_poly.pdbx_strand_id
1 'polypeptide(L)'
;MFKPTHHRFSQLALLGALAVPAFACDGPGEDGLEADLPPAELAADVGALAKGEVALADYFIVTHPDYRRCVAPICGGHFVARVNTSVARCADGTWQEECHMFELDLSGLGLDPSTEAKAKEAFGAGTALVRGELKQVELGGGGSSPADVLVASEIWVGATGNTPKGHFSRVDDSGIDCVTYPCPVFSERSLNTNLSGPLDTVDLSASGATPAQVTSGMSELYETGLLVAGQHGVVTGPAGSMNRLDAAEFYLRVK
;
A
#
# COMPACT_ATOMS: atom_id res chain seq x y z
N MET A 1 45.29 3.44 32.09
CA MET A 1 44.27 3.99 33.02
C MET A 1 43.05 4.37 32.21
N PHE A 2 41.99 3.55 32.23
CA PHE A 2 40.57 3.94 32.08
C PHE A 2 39.76 2.63 32.22
N LYS A 3 38.93 2.56 33.26
CA LYS A 3 38.04 1.44 33.60
C LYS A 3 36.74 1.53 32.79
N PRO A 4 36.13 0.41 32.35
CA PRO A 4 34.72 0.38 32.00
C PRO A 4 33.88 0.04 33.25
N THR A 5 32.96 0.93 33.61
CA THR A 5 31.97 0.72 34.67
C THR A 5 30.75 0.02 34.10
N HIS A 6 30.43 -1.14 34.67
CA HIS A 6 29.17 -1.85 34.46
C HIS A 6 28.00 -1.04 35.02
N HIS A 7 26.87 -1.00 34.31
CA HIS A 7 25.57 -0.69 34.89
C HIS A 7 24.65 -1.90 34.74
N ARG A 8 24.38 -2.53 35.88
CA ARG A 8 23.34 -3.53 36.08
C ARG A 8 22.03 -2.78 36.32
N PHE A 9 21.07 -2.89 35.42
CA PHE A 9 19.69 -2.49 35.70
C PHE A 9 18.95 -3.67 36.33
N SER A 10 18.65 -3.52 37.61
CA SER A 10 17.81 -4.39 38.42
C SER A 10 16.38 -3.86 38.34
N GLN A 11 15.47 -4.57 37.69
CA GLN A 11 14.04 -4.25 37.73
C GLN A 11 13.36 -5.16 38.77
N LEU A 12 12.94 -4.53 39.87
CA LEU A 12 12.02 -5.11 40.85
C LEU A 12 10.61 -5.12 40.27
N ALA A 13 9.93 -6.25 40.45
CA ALA A 13 8.51 -6.43 40.23
C ALA A 13 7.67 -5.64 41.26
N LEU A 14 6.56 -5.06 40.80
CA LEU A 14 5.44 -4.70 41.67
C LEU A 14 4.14 -5.22 41.06
N LEU A 15 3.48 -6.11 41.82
CA LEU A 15 2.09 -6.49 41.64
C LEU A 15 1.17 -5.33 42.04
N GLY A 16 0.15 -5.04 41.22
CA GLY A 16 -0.98 -4.19 41.58
C GLY A 16 -2.27 -4.80 41.04
N ALA A 17 -3.04 -5.43 41.92
CA ALA A 17 -4.38 -5.94 41.63
C ALA A 17 -5.40 -4.79 41.72
N LEU A 18 -6.17 -4.56 40.65
CA LEU A 18 -7.30 -3.63 40.63
C LEU A 18 -8.60 -4.43 40.49
N ALA A 19 -9.45 -4.32 41.50
CA ALA A 19 -10.79 -4.88 41.57
C ALA A 19 -11.76 -4.04 40.71
N VAL A 20 -12.61 -4.72 39.93
CA VAL A 20 -13.69 -4.12 39.12
C VAL A 20 -15.01 -4.26 39.89
N PRO A 21 -15.76 -3.17 40.16
CA PRO A 21 -17.10 -3.28 40.70
C PRO A 21 -18.12 -3.60 39.59
N ALA A 22 -19.02 -4.53 39.90
CA ALA A 22 -20.15 -4.93 39.07
C ALA A 22 -21.22 -3.83 39.05
N PHE A 23 -21.62 -3.39 37.85
CA PHE A 23 -22.83 -2.59 37.65
C PHE A 23 -24.05 -3.52 37.58
N ALA A 24 -24.94 -3.36 38.56
CA ALA A 24 -26.24 -3.99 38.61
C ALA A 24 -27.20 -3.34 37.60
N CYS A 25 -28.00 -4.18 36.94
CA CYS A 25 -29.15 -3.77 36.14
C CYS A 25 -30.28 -3.31 37.08
N ASP A 26 -30.89 -2.17 36.77
CA ASP A 26 -32.15 -1.75 37.39
C ASP A 26 -33.07 -1.19 36.28
N GLY A 27 -34.24 -1.80 36.15
CA GLY A 27 -35.42 -1.25 35.48
C GLY A 27 -36.58 -1.42 36.47
N PRO A 28 -37.60 -0.54 36.49
CA PRO A 28 -38.71 -0.66 35.53
C PRO A 28 -39.42 0.68 35.22
N GLY A 29 -40.40 0.65 34.32
CA GLY A 29 -41.37 1.75 34.18
C GLY A 29 -42.16 1.69 32.88
N GLU A 30 -43.15 0.80 32.82
CA GLU A 30 -44.20 0.81 31.82
C GLU A 30 -45.26 1.85 32.22
N ASP A 31 -45.62 2.76 31.32
CA ASP A 31 -46.93 3.42 31.32
C ASP A 31 -47.28 3.77 29.86
N GLY A 32 -48.37 3.18 29.39
CA GLY A 32 -48.80 3.17 28.00
C GLY A 32 -49.57 4.40 27.55
N LEU A 33 -49.63 4.57 26.23
CA LEU A 33 -50.77 5.14 25.52
C LEU A 33 -50.72 4.65 24.07
N GLU A 34 -51.66 3.76 23.74
CA GLU A 34 -51.92 3.22 22.41
C GLU A 34 -52.45 4.31 21.45
N ALA A 35 -52.00 4.25 20.21
CA ALA A 35 -52.74 4.69 19.04
C ALA A 35 -52.52 3.69 17.89
N ASP A 36 -53.62 3.36 17.24
CA ASP A 36 -53.91 2.16 16.44
C ASP A 36 -53.36 2.18 14.99
N LEU A 37 -52.95 0.98 14.51
CA LEU A 37 -52.90 0.44 13.12
C LEU A 37 -51.80 0.89 12.11
N PRO A 38 -51.38 0.07 11.10
CA PRO A 38 -51.54 -1.38 10.84
C PRO A 38 -50.18 -2.15 10.72
N PRO A 39 -50.18 -3.50 10.58
CA PRO A 39 -48.98 -4.33 10.72
C PRO A 39 -48.22 -4.54 9.40
N ALA A 40 -46.90 -4.71 9.55
CA ALA A 40 -45.96 -5.29 8.60
C ALA A 40 -45.86 -4.60 7.23
N GLU A 41 -44.75 -3.88 6.98
CA GLU A 41 -43.94 -3.92 5.74
C GLU A 41 -42.73 -2.99 5.93
N LEU A 42 -41.71 -3.43 6.69
CA LEU A 42 -40.30 -3.03 6.47
C LEU A 42 -39.33 -4.00 7.17
N ALA A 43 -39.58 -5.30 7.02
CA ALA A 43 -38.64 -6.36 7.37
C ALA A 43 -38.18 -7.05 6.07
N ALA A 44 -37.54 -6.28 5.19
CA ALA A 44 -36.75 -6.71 4.03
C ALA A 44 -36.12 -5.40 3.52
N ASP A 45 -34.84 -5.11 3.70
CA ASP A 45 -33.71 -5.82 3.10
C ASP A 45 -32.45 -5.49 3.91
N VAL A 46 -32.17 -6.29 4.93
CA VAL A 46 -30.83 -6.45 5.50
C VAL A 46 -30.27 -7.77 4.97
N GLY A 47 -30.27 -7.91 3.64
CA GLY A 47 -30.21 -9.23 3.03
C GLY A 47 -29.55 -9.30 1.67
N ALA A 48 -28.77 -8.32 1.21
CA ALA A 48 -27.90 -8.51 0.05
C ALA A 48 -26.78 -7.46 -0.08
N LEU A 49 -26.01 -7.18 0.98
CA LEU A 49 -24.65 -6.70 0.76
C LEU A 49 -23.81 -7.89 0.32
N ALA A 50 -23.80 -8.11 -1.00
CA ALA A 50 -22.91 -9.05 -1.64
C ALA A 50 -21.51 -8.92 -1.05
N LYS A 51 -20.90 -10.07 -0.74
CA LYS A 51 -19.45 -10.24 -0.46
C LYS A 51 -18.64 -9.91 -1.72
N GLY A 52 -18.80 -8.70 -2.25
CA GLY A 52 -17.83 -8.08 -3.13
C GLY A 52 -16.83 -7.38 -2.24
N GLU A 53 -16.00 -8.15 -1.53
CA GLU A 53 -14.75 -7.59 -1.05
C GLU A 53 -14.01 -7.18 -2.32
N VAL A 54 -13.92 -5.88 -2.59
CA VAL A 54 -13.10 -5.37 -3.69
C VAL A 54 -11.70 -5.83 -3.32
N ALA A 55 -11.22 -6.87 -4.00
CA ALA A 55 -9.88 -7.40 -3.77
C ALA A 55 -8.90 -6.23 -3.96
N LEU A 56 -8.38 -5.72 -2.84
CA LEU A 56 -7.37 -4.69 -2.86
C LEU A 56 -6.16 -5.32 -3.56
N ALA A 57 -5.74 -4.73 -4.68
CA ALA A 57 -4.56 -5.22 -5.37
C ALA A 57 -3.33 -4.97 -4.49
N ASP A 58 -2.42 -5.95 -4.46
CA ASP A 58 -1.22 -5.87 -3.65
C ASP A 58 -0.06 -5.25 -4.44
N TYR A 59 0.51 -4.20 -3.87
CA TYR A 59 1.71 -3.54 -4.35
C TYR A 59 2.89 -3.82 -3.41
N PHE A 60 4.00 -4.26 -4.00
CA PHE A 60 5.22 -4.65 -3.30
C PHE A 60 6.41 -3.79 -3.71
N ILE A 61 7.33 -3.59 -2.78
CA ILE A 61 8.64 -2.97 -2.98
C ILE A 61 9.73 -3.87 -2.38
N VAL A 62 10.90 -3.94 -3.02
CA VAL A 62 12.07 -4.60 -2.43
C VAL A 62 12.58 -3.78 -1.25
N THR A 63 12.89 -4.46 -0.15
CA THR A 63 13.50 -3.86 1.03
C THR A 63 15.00 -4.15 1.09
N HIS A 64 15.40 -5.39 0.82
CA HIS A 64 16.81 -5.77 0.71
C HIS A 64 17.00 -7.11 -0.02
N PRO A 65 18.21 -7.39 -0.56
CA PRO A 65 18.56 -8.72 -1.08
C PRO A 65 18.63 -9.77 0.04
N ASP A 66 18.33 -11.02 -0.28
CA ASP A 66 18.53 -12.14 0.65
C ASP A 66 19.97 -12.68 0.56
N TYR A 67 20.76 -12.38 1.60
CA TYR A 67 22.16 -12.81 1.70
C TYR A 67 22.35 -14.12 2.48
N ARG A 68 21.28 -14.83 2.84
CA ARG A 68 21.37 -16.12 3.55
C ARG A 68 22.13 -17.14 2.70
N ARG A 69 22.98 -17.94 3.35
CA ARG A 69 23.82 -18.96 2.69
C ARG A 69 23.17 -20.34 2.80
N CYS A 70 22.21 -20.62 1.94
CA CYS A 70 21.50 -21.90 1.88
C CYS A 70 21.30 -22.36 0.42
N VAL A 71 20.53 -23.42 0.21
CA VAL A 71 20.23 -23.94 -1.13
C VAL A 71 19.10 -23.14 -1.79
N ALA A 72 19.30 -22.70 -3.02
CA ALA A 72 18.22 -22.11 -3.84
C ALA A 72 17.13 -23.17 -4.10
N PRO A 73 15.83 -22.80 -4.12
CA PRO A 73 15.28 -21.44 -4.06
C PRO A 73 14.92 -20.95 -2.65
N ILE A 74 15.37 -21.62 -1.58
CA ILE A 74 14.98 -21.27 -0.18
C ILE A 74 15.60 -19.93 0.27
N CYS A 75 16.70 -19.53 -0.37
CA CYS A 75 17.33 -18.24 -0.20
C CYS A 75 17.93 -17.73 -1.51
N GLY A 76 18.33 -16.46 -1.48
CA GLY A 76 18.64 -15.67 -2.66
C GLY A 76 17.42 -14.82 -3.03
N GLY A 77 17.51 -14.10 -4.15
CA GLY A 77 16.47 -13.14 -4.48
C GLY A 77 16.43 -11.98 -3.47
N HIS A 78 15.23 -11.61 -3.04
CA HIS A 78 14.99 -10.40 -2.24
C HIS A 78 13.95 -10.64 -1.15
N PHE A 79 13.96 -9.76 -0.15
CA PHE A 79 12.82 -9.53 0.72
C PHE A 79 11.99 -8.38 0.17
N VAL A 80 10.68 -8.54 0.22
CA VAL A 80 9.70 -7.56 -0.27
C VAL A 80 8.71 -7.22 0.84
N ALA A 81 8.29 -5.96 0.86
CA ALA A 81 7.24 -5.48 1.74
C ALA A 81 6.04 -4.98 0.94
N ARG A 82 4.84 -5.16 1.52
CA ARG A 82 3.59 -4.61 0.98
C ARG A 82 3.47 -3.16 1.41
N VAL A 83 3.50 -2.23 0.45
CA VAL A 83 3.54 -0.78 0.75
C VAL A 83 2.31 -0.33 1.55
N ASN A 84 2.46 0.72 2.37
CA ASN A 84 1.44 1.27 3.28
C ASN A 84 0.89 0.33 4.36
N THR A 85 1.42 -0.87 4.51
CA THR A 85 1.00 -1.82 5.55
C THR A 85 2.18 -2.35 6.33
N SER A 86 1.94 -2.72 7.60
CA SER A 86 2.99 -3.28 8.46
C SER A 86 3.26 -4.76 8.19
N VAL A 87 2.38 -5.45 7.46
CA VAL A 87 2.52 -6.87 7.13
C VAL A 87 2.03 -7.16 5.72
N ALA A 88 2.60 -8.21 5.13
CA ALA A 88 2.24 -8.79 3.84
C ALA A 88 1.90 -10.27 4.01
N ARG A 89 0.99 -10.78 3.17
CA ARG A 89 0.77 -12.22 3.05
C ARG A 89 1.82 -12.82 2.13
N CYS A 90 2.67 -13.68 2.66
CA CYS A 90 3.75 -14.32 1.93
C CYS A 90 3.25 -15.49 1.06
N ALA A 91 4.13 -16.00 0.21
CA ALA A 91 3.83 -17.09 -0.73
C ALA A 91 3.32 -18.37 -0.04
N ASP A 92 3.78 -18.63 1.19
CA ASP A 92 3.34 -19.76 2.03
C ASP A 92 2.02 -19.48 2.78
N GLY A 93 1.44 -18.30 2.61
CA GLY A 93 0.21 -17.85 3.24
C GLY A 93 0.37 -17.25 4.64
N THR A 94 1.59 -17.18 5.19
CA THR A 94 1.85 -16.52 6.48
C THR A 94 1.83 -15.00 6.35
N TRP A 95 1.62 -14.30 7.47
CA TRP A 95 1.69 -12.83 7.54
C TRP A 95 2.99 -12.42 8.21
N GLN A 96 3.80 -11.62 7.52
CA GLN A 96 5.11 -11.15 7.98
C GLN A 96 5.31 -9.69 7.62
N GLU A 97 6.24 -8.99 8.28
CA GLU A 97 6.62 -7.61 7.91
C GLU A 97 7.23 -7.56 6.50
N GLU A 98 8.05 -8.56 6.20
CA GLU A 98 8.70 -8.75 4.90
C GLU A 98 8.57 -10.22 4.49
N CYS A 99 8.37 -10.45 3.19
CA CYS A 99 8.27 -11.79 2.62
C CYS A 99 9.50 -12.07 1.77
N HIS A 100 10.01 -13.30 1.88
CA HIS A 100 11.01 -13.79 0.94
C HIS A 100 10.40 -13.96 -0.45
N MET A 101 11.14 -13.53 -1.47
CA MET A 101 10.82 -13.66 -2.87
C MET A 101 12.10 -14.06 -3.61
N PHE A 102 12.12 -15.29 -4.12
CA PHE A 102 13.24 -15.82 -4.87
C PHE A 102 13.31 -15.22 -6.28
N GLU A 103 12.16 -15.12 -6.96
CA GLU A 103 12.07 -14.66 -8.35
C GLU A 103 10.93 -13.67 -8.56
N LEU A 104 11.17 -12.68 -9.42
CA LEU A 104 10.15 -11.80 -9.97
C LEU A 104 9.76 -12.31 -11.36
N ASP A 105 8.51 -12.76 -11.49
CA ASP A 105 7.94 -13.22 -12.76
C ASP A 105 7.25 -12.05 -13.48
N LEU A 106 7.86 -11.60 -14.58
CA LEU A 106 7.33 -10.58 -15.48
C LEU A 106 6.78 -11.16 -16.79
N SER A 107 6.76 -12.48 -16.95
CA SER A 107 6.41 -13.14 -18.22
C SER A 107 4.99 -12.80 -18.68
N GLY A 108 4.07 -12.57 -17.74
CA GLY A 108 2.70 -12.13 -18.02
C GLY A 108 2.56 -10.72 -18.61
N LEU A 109 3.62 -9.92 -18.59
CA LEU A 109 3.61 -8.54 -19.09
C LEU A 109 3.97 -8.43 -20.58
N GLY A 110 4.58 -9.47 -21.17
CA GLY A 110 4.95 -9.47 -22.59
C GLY A 110 6.04 -8.44 -22.96
N LEU A 111 6.89 -8.06 -22.00
CA LEU A 111 7.97 -7.09 -22.21
C LEU A 111 9.05 -7.64 -23.14
N ASP A 112 9.73 -6.77 -23.88
CA ASP A 112 10.94 -7.17 -24.57
C ASP A 112 12.08 -7.47 -23.57
N PRO A 113 13.04 -8.35 -23.90
CA PRO A 113 14.07 -8.78 -22.95
C PRO A 113 14.91 -7.64 -22.35
N SER A 114 15.11 -6.54 -23.09
CA SER A 114 15.90 -5.41 -22.60
C SER A 114 15.13 -4.57 -21.59
N THR A 115 13.84 -4.38 -21.82
CA THR A 115 12.93 -3.68 -20.90
C THR A 115 12.68 -4.52 -19.66
N GLU A 116 12.49 -5.83 -19.80
CA GLU A 116 12.35 -6.74 -18.66
C GLU A 116 13.59 -6.72 -17.76
N ALA A 117 14.80 -6.76 -18.34
CA ALA A 117 16.05 -6.71 -17.59
C ALA A 117 16.19 -5.41 -16.78
N LYS A 118 15.88 -4.25 -17.40
CA LYS A 118 15.92 -2.95 -16.71
C LYS A 118 14.88 -2.86 -15.59
N ALA A 119 13.69 -3.41 -15.82
CA ALA A 119 12.64 -3.42 -14.80
C ALA A 119 13.02 -4.30 -13.60
N LYS A 120 13.62 -5.48 -13.86
CA LYS A 120 14.19 -6.36 -12.82
C LYS A 120 15.34 -5.70 -12.04
N GLU A 121 16.22 -4.97 -12.73
CA GLU A 121 17.30 -4.21 -12.08
C GLU A 121 16.74 -3.12 -11.17
N ALA A 122 15.80 -2.30 -11.65
CA ALA A 122 15.15 -1.27 -10.84
C ALA A 122 14.41 -1.87 -9.63
N PHE A 123 13.74 -3.00 -9.82
CA PHE A 123 13.09 -3.71 -8.72
C PHE A 123 14.09 -4.17 -7.67
N GLY A 124 15.16 -4.87 -8.06
CA GLY A 124 16.20 -5.31 -7.12
C GLY A 124 16.92 -4.18 -6.40
N ALA A 125 16.97 -2.98 -7.01
CA ALA A 125 17.52 -1.77 -6.41
C ALA A 125 16.53 -1.05 -5.46
N GLY A 126 15.30 -1.53 -5.30
CA GLY A 126 14.27 -0.88 -4.50
C GLY A 126 13.67 0.39 -5.14
N THR A 127 13.85 0.56 -6.46
CA THR A 127 13.37 1.73 -7.21
C THR A 127 12.21 1.39 -8.15
N ALA A 128 11.54 0.24 -7.95
CA ALA A 128 10.33 -0.12 -8.66
C ALA A 128 9.25 -0.67 -7.71
N LEU A 129 7.99 -0.49 -8.10
CA LEU A 129 6.81 -1.09 -7.48
C LEU A 129 6.24 -2.17 -8.39
N VAL A 130 5.83 -3.28 -7.79
CA VAL A 130 5.19 -4.39 -8.51
C VAL A 130 3.77 -4.56 -7.98
N ARG A 131 2.79 -4.53 -8.88
CA ARG A 131 1.43 -4.98 -8.59
C ARG A 131 1.37 -6.48 -8.88
N GLY A 132 1.08 -7.32 -7.90
CA GLY A 132 1.14 -8.76 -8.11
C GLY A 132 0.68 -9.58 -6.92
N GLU A 133 1.05 -10.86 -6.94
CA GLU A 133 0.76 -11.83 -5.88
C GLU A 133 1.99 -12.70 -5.63
N LEU A 134 2.31 -12.96 -4.37
CA LEU A 134 3.34 -13.93 -3.97
C LEU A 134 2.77 -15.34 -3.99
N LYS A 135 3.43 -16.26 -4.72
CA LYS A 135 3.01 -17.65 -4.88
C LYS A 135 4.17 -18.61 -4.72
N GLN A 136 3.87 -19.79 -4.19
CA GLN A 136 4.78 -20.93 -4.27
C GLN A 136 4.65 -21.58 -5.65
N VAL A 137 5.77 -21.64 -6.38
CA VAL A 137 5.85 -22.22 -7.72
C VAL A 137 6.89 -23.34 -7.72
N GLU A 138 6.49 -24.50 -8.23
CA GLU A 138 7.39 -25.63 -8.44
C GLU A 138 8.35 -25.32 -9.59
N LEU A 139 9.62 -25.07 -9.26
CA LEU A 139 10.67 -24.93 -10.27
C LEU A 139 11.02 -26.33 -10.78
N GLY A 140 10.84 -26.55 -12.08
CA GLY A 140 10.92 -27.88 -12.70
C GLY A 140 12.15 -28.71 -12.32
N GLY A 141 11.96 -30.02 -12.20
CA GLY A 141 12.95 -30.99 -11.73
C GLY A 141 12.52 -31.61 -10.41
N GLY A 142 12.13 -32.89 -10.45
CA GLY A 142 11.57 -33.57 -9.27
C GLY A 142 12.51 -33.52 -8.06
N GLY A 143 12.05 -32.93 -6.97
CA GLY A 143 12.75 -32.87 -5.67
C GLY A 143 13.17 -31.47 -5.21
N SER A 144 12.94 -30.42 -5.98
CA SER A 144 13.18 -29.04 -5.54
C SER A 144 12.08 -28.56 -4.60
N SER A 145 12.43 -27.80 -3.55
CA SER A 145 11.43 -27.04 -2.78
C SER A 145 10.74 -26.01 -3.68
N PRO A 146 9.47 -25.66 -3.44
CA PRO A 146 8.82 -24.58 -4.16
C PRO A 146 9.59 -23.27 -3.98
N ALA A 147 9.62 -22.46 -5.02
CA ALA A 147 10.15 -21.10 -4.97
C ALA A 147 9.05 -20.11 -4.64
N ASP A 148 9.38 -19.12 -3.81
CA ASP A 148 8.51 -17.97 -3.58
C ASP A 148 8.67 -17.00 -4.76
N VAL A 149 7.64 -16.88 -5.58
CA VAL A 149 7.65 -16.06 -6.81
C VAL A 149 6.66 -14.92 -6.67
N LEU A 150 7.10 -13.69 -6.95
CA LEU A 150 6.20 -12.56 -7.11
C LEU A 150 5.73 -12.53 -8.57
N VAL A 151 4.49 -12.92 -8.80
CA VAL A 151 3.87 -12.92 -10.14
C VAL A 151 3.31 -11.53 -10.41
N ALA A 152 3.95 -10.79 -11.32
CA ALA A 152 3.59 -9.42 -11.62
C ALA A 152 2.42 -9.34 -12.62
N SER A 153 1.44 -8.50 -12.27
CA SER A 153 0.42 -7.99 -13.19
C SER A 153 0.78 -6.62 -13.75
N GLU A 154 1.61 -5.86 -13.03
CA GLU A 154 2.16 -4.57 -13.47
C GLU A 154 3.52 -4.35 -12.80
N ILE A 155 4.41 -3.61 -13.46
CA ILE A 155 5.64 -3.09 -12.86
C ILE A 155 5.79 -1.61 -13.19
N TRP A 156 6.21 -0.84 -12.20
CA TRP A 156 6.30 0.61 -12.23
C TRP A 156 7.68 1.05 -11.76
N VAL A 157 8.41 1.78 -12.59
CA VAL A 157 9.79 2.21 -12.29
C VAL A 157 9.81 3.67 -11.84
N GLY A 158 10.54 3.94 -10.76
CA GLY A 158 10.69 5.28 -10.20
C GLY A 158 11.33 6.23 -11.20
N ALA A 159 10.76 7.41 -11.35
CA ALA A 159 11.20 8.37 -12.34
C ALA A 159 12.52 9.03 -11.94
N THR A 160 12.73 9.28 -10.64
CA THR A 160 13.90 10.03 -10.14
C THR A 160 14.99 9.13 -9.55
N GLY A 161 14.64 7.94 -9.07
CA GLY A 161 15.55 7.05 -8.34
C GLY A 161 15.75 7.47 -6.87
N ASN A 162 14.92 8.39 -6.38
CA ASN A 162 15.00 8.84 -4.99
C ASN A 162 14.38 7.80 -4.05
N THR A 163 14.87 7.76 -2.82
CA THR A 163 14.22 6.95 -1.78
C THR A 163 12.81 7.50 -1.52
N PRO A 164 11.75 6.68 -1.71
CA PRO A 164 10.38 7.12 -1.49
C PRO A 164 10.14 7.52 -0.04
N LYS A 165 9.27 8.51 0.17
CA LYS A 165 8.86 8.99 1.50
C LYS A 165 7.36 9.26 1.52
N GLY A 166 6.76 9.13 2.70
CA GLY A 166 5.32 9.27 2.88
C GLY A 166 4.56 8.03 2.46
N HIS A 167 3.29 8.18 2.08
CA HIS A 167 2.45 7.06 1.67
C HIS A 167 2.51 6.89 0.15
N PHE A 168 2.25 5.66 -0.29
CA PHE A 168 2.14 5.31 -1.69
C PHE A 168 0.68 5.44 -2.13
N SER A 169 0.45 6.11 -3.24
CA SER A 169 -0.89 6.32 -3.79
C SER A 169 -0.92 6.04 -5.27
N ARG A 170 -2.08 5.61 -5.74
CA ARG A 170 -2.48 5.79 -7.13
C ARG A 170 -3.25 7.09 -7.24
N VAL A 171 -2.86 7.93 -8.19
CA VAL A 171 -3.58 9.14 -8.55
C VAL A 171 -4.14 8.99 -9.95
N ASP A 172 -5.43 9.27 -10.09
CA ASP A 172 -6.19 9.20 -11.34
C ASP A 172 -6.79 10.60 -11.62
N ASP A 173 -6.79 11.04 -12.88
CA ASP A 173 -7.52 12.25 -13.31
C ASP A 173 -9.03 12.09 -13.04
N SER A 174 -9.65 13.12 -12.46
CA SER A 174 -11.10 13.11 -12.23
C SER A 174 -11.89 13.61 -13.44
N GLY A 175 -11.22 14.18 -14.44
CA GLY A 175 -11.84 14.77 -15.63
C GLY A 175 -12.57 16.09 -15.35
N ILE A 176 -12.30 16.73 -14.20
CA ILE A 176 -12.91 18.01 -13.83
C ILE A 176 -12.07 19.16 -14.37
N ASP A 177 -12.70 20.00 -15.20
CA ASP A 177 -12.12 21.29 -15.61
C ASP A 177 -12.36 22.34 -14.52
N CYS A 178 -11.29 22.79 -13.86
CA CYS A 178 -11.40 23.72 -12.73
C CYS A 178 -11.74 25.16 -13.19
N VAL A 179 -12.86 25.70 -12.69
CA VAL A 179 -13.25 27.11 -12.90
C VAL A 179 -12.68 28.04 -11.82
N THR A 180 -12.74 27.60 -10.55
CA THR A 180 -12.27 28.38 -9.39
C THR A 180 -11.51 27.48 -8.43
N TYR A 181 -10.25 27.80 -8.22
CA TYR A 181 -9.31 27.01 -7.42
C TYR A 181 -9.51 27.19 -5.90
N PRO A 182 -9.29 26.16 -5.05
CA PRO A 182 -8.97 24.77 -5.41
C PRO A 182 -10.17 23.92 -5.87
N CYS A 183 -9.91 22.91 -6.69
CA CYS A 183 -10.89 21.99 -7.30
C CYS A 183 -10.44 20.53 -7.18
N PRO A 184 -11.35 19.54 -7.08
CA PRO A 184 -10.99 18.12 -6.96
C PRO A 184 -10.64 17.49 -8.33
N VAL A 185 -9.66 18.05 -9.04
CA VAL A 185 -9.26 17.63 -10.40
C VAL A 185 -8.54 16.27 -10.44
N PHE A 186 -8.10 15.77 -9.29
CA PHE A 186 -7.50 14.45 -9.16
C PHE A 186 -8.22 13.63 -8.09
N SER A 187 -8.19 12.32 -8.24
CA SER A 187 -8.61 11.36 -7.22
C SER A 187 -7.43 10.52 -6.77
N GLU A 188 -7.28 10.35 -5.47
CA GLU A 188 -6.21 9.58 -4.86
C GLU A 188 -6.78 8.33 -4.19
N ARG A 189 -6.07 7.22 -4.34
CA ARG A 189 -6.28 6.00 -3.57
C ARG A 189 -4.96 5.54 -2.98
N SER A 190 -4.89 5.46 -1.66
CA SER A 190 -3.72 4.94 -0.98
C SER A 190 -3.59 3.45 -1.26
N LEU A 191 -2.44 3.03 -1.83
CA LEU A 191 -2.21 1.65 -2.24
C LEU A 191 -2.38 0.71 -1.05
N ASN A 192 -2.88 -0.50 -1.32
CA ASN A 192 -3.05 -1.57 -0.32
C ASN A 192 -4.00 -1.25 0.86
N THR A 193 -4.76 -0.15 0.77
CA THR A 193 -5.76 0.29 1.74
C THR A 193 -7.09 0.63 1.05
N ASN A 194 -8.13 0.92 1.84
CA ASN A 194 -9.40 1.46 1.34
C ASN A 194 -9.48 2.99 1.42
N LEU A 195 -8.38 3.68 1.78
CA LEU A 195 -8.36 5.13 1.91
C LEU A 195 -8.31 5.79 0.53
N SER A 196 -9.19 6.77 0.33
CA SER A 196 -9.26 7.56 -0.89
C SER A 196 -9.71 8.98 -0.59
N GLY A 197 -9.41 9.91 -1.48
CA GLY A 197 -9.80 11.29 -1.34
C GLY A 197 -9.56 12.12 -2.61
N PRO A 198 -10.19 13.29 -2.72
CA PRO A 198 -9.89 14.22 -3.80
C PRO A 198 -8.55 14.93 -3.54
N LEU A 199 -7.87 15.23 -4.63
CA LEU A 199 -6.71 16.10 -4.66
C LEU A 199 -6.97 17.24 -5.63
N ASP A 200 -6.45 18.40 -5.26
CA ASP A 200 -6.43 19.56 -6.13
C ASP A 200 -5.22 19.60 -7.04
N THR A 201 -4.05 19.23 -6.53
CA THR A 201 -2.81 19.28 -7.29
C THR A 201 -1.93 18.11 -6.90
N VAL A 202 -1.18 17.59 -7.86
CA VAL A 202 -0.02 16.71 -7.64
C VAL A 202 1.23 17.47 -8.06
N ASP A 203 2.14 17.75 -7.12
CA ASP A 203 3.41 18.38 -7.42
C ASP A 203 4.50 17.32 -7.60
N LEU A 204 4.72 16.90 -8.86
CA LEU A 204 5.80 15.99 -9.22
C LEU A 204 7.18 16.63 -9.16
N SER A 205 7.28 17.96 -9.19
CA SER A 205 8.57 18.66 -9.13
C SER A 205 9.16 18.67 -7.72
N ALA A 206 8.33 18.48 -6.69
CA ALA A 206 8.74 18.32 -5.31
C ALA A 206 9.71 17.14 -5.09
N SER A 207 9.71 16.15 -5.99
CA SER A 207 10.64 15.02 -5.94
C SER A 207 12.04 15.38 -6.44
N GLY A 208 12.25 16.59 -6.96
CA GLY A 208 13.49 16.97 -7.65
C GLY A 208 13.58 16.44 -9.08
N ALA A 209 12.47 15.97 -9.65
CA ALA A 209 12.40 15.57 -11.05
C ALA A 209 12.74 16.70 -12.01
N THR A 210 13.44 16.34 -13.09
CA THR A 210 13.69 17.24 -14.23
C THR A 210 12.37 17.61 -14.92
N PRO A 211 12.32 18.74 -15.65
CA PRO A 211 11.12 19.12 -16.41
C PRO A 211 10.63 18.02 -17.37
N ALA A 212 11.56 17.26 -17.97
CA ALA A 212 11.22 16.13 -18.83
C ALA A 212 10.54 14.99 -18.05
N GLN A 213 11.06 14.61 -16.89
CA GLN A 213 10.43 13.60 -16.02
C GLN A 213 9.06 14.06 -15.53
N VAL A 214 8.91 15.33 -15.12
CA VAL A 214 7.60 15.90 -14.72
C VAL A 214 6.62 15.82 -15.88
N THR A 215 7.05 16.15 -17.10
CA THR A 215 6.19 16.09 -18.29
C THR A 215 5.73 14.65 -18.56
N SER A 216 6.65 13.67 -18.54
CA SER A 216 6.30 12.26 -18.70
C SER A 216 5.37 11.75 -17.60
N GLY A 217 5.61 12.15 -16.34
CA GLY A 217 4.77 11.80 -15.20
C GLY A 217 3.35 12.36 -15.31
N MET A 218 3.21 13.63 -15.68
CA MET A 218 1.90 14.24 -15.90
C MET A 218 1.16 13.61 -17.09
N SER A 219 1.88 13.26 -18.17
CA SER A 219 1.27 12.57 -19.32
C SER A 219 0.67 11.22 -18.91
N GLU A 220 1.44 10.38 -18.20
CA GLU A 220 0.95 9.09 -17.70
C GLU A 220 -0.21 9.28 -16.71
N LEU A 221 -0.14 10.29 -15.83
CA LEU A 221 -1.21 10.60 -14.88
C LEU A 221 -2.55 10.86 -15.60
N TYR A 222 -2.56 11.69 -16.64
CA TYR A 222 -3.77 12.01 -17.39
C TYR A 222 -4.26 10.85 -18.28
N GLU A 223 -3.37 9.99 -18.77
CA GLU A 223 -3.74 8.89 -19.67
C GLU A 223 -4.22 7.64 -18.94
N THR A 224 -3.50 7.22 -17.89
CA THR A 224 -3.63 5.89 -17.28
C THR A 224 -3.57 5.92 -15.76
N GLY A 225 -3.37 7.08 -15.15
CA GLY A 225 -3.11 7.25 -13.72
C GLY A 225 -1.65 6.92 -13.34
N LEU A 226 -1.17 7.56 -12.28
CA LEU A 226 0.22 7.52 -11.84
C LEU A 226 0.34 6.95 -10.44
N LEU A 227 1.43 6.23 -10.14
CA LEU A 227 1.79 5.91 -8.76
C LEU A 227 2.73 6.98 -8.19
N VAL A 228 2.43 7.44 -6.98
CA VAL A 228 3.17 8.51 -6.31
C VAL A 228 3.47 8.09 -4.88
N ALA A 229 4.72 8.25 -4.44
CA ALA A 229 5.07 8.24 -3.03
C ALA A 229 5.23 9.69 -2.58
N GLY A 230 4.45 10.14 -1.60
CA GLY A 230 4.46 11.55 -1.23
C GLY A 230 3.76 11.86 0.09
N GLN A 231 3.64 13.15 0.38
CA GLN A 231 2.97 13.65 1.57
C GLN A 231 1.93 14.69 1.17
N HIS A 232 0.83 14.76 1.92
CA HIS A 232 -0.17 15.79 1.70
C HIS A 232 0.31 17.16 2.17
N GLY A 233 0.08 18.14 1.30
CA GLY A 233 0.05 19.55 1.65
C GLY A 233 -1.37 20.09 1.59
N VAL A 234 -1.54 21.35 1.97
CA VAL A 234 -2.81 22.07 1.79
C VAL A 234 -2.59 23.19 0.81
N VAL A 235 -3.56 23.39 -0.07
CA VAL A 235 -3.62 24.55 -0.92
C VAL A 235 -4.91 25.32 -0.72
N THR A 236 -4.81 26.64 -0.74
CA THR A 236 -5.91 27.55 -0.39
C THR A 236 -6.11 28.57 -1.50
N GLY A 237 -7.37 28.84 -1.82
CA GLY A 237 -7.78 29.76 -2.85
C GLY A 237 -9.22 30.25 -2.63
N PRO A 238 -9.80 30.95 -3.61
CA PRO A 238 -11.15 31.50 -3.50
C PRO A 238 -12.25 30.46 -3.21
N ALA A 239 -12.05 29.19 -3.61
CA ALA A 239 -12.98 28.09 -3.34
C ALA A 239 -12.74 27.39 -1.99
N GLY A 240 -11.86 27.93 -1.13
CA GLY A 240 -11.53 27.35 0.18
C GLY A 240 -10.17 26.66 0.17
N SER A 241 -10.06 25.53 0.86
CA SER A 241 -8.81 24.77 0.98
C SER A 241 -9.02 23.30 0.58
N MET A 242 -8.02 22.72 -0.07
CA MET A 242 -8.02 21.31 -0.50
C MET A 242 -6.64 20.69 -0.33
N ASN A 243 -6.60 19.36 -0.34
CA ASN A 243 -5.34 18.61 -0.31
C ASN A 243 -4.60 18.75 -1.64
N ARG A 244 -3.28 18.89 -1.54
CA ARG A 244 -2.35 18.62 -2.65
C ARG A 244 -1.45 17.46 -2.24
N LEU A 245 -0.87 16.76 -3.22
CA LEU A 245 0.12 15.71 -2.98
C LEU A 245 1.50 16.17 -3.47
N ASP A 246 2.43 16.36 -2.53
CA ASP A 246 3.81 16.73 -2.82
C ASP A 246 4.63 15.43 -2.98
N ALA A 247 5.10 15.15 -4.19
CA ALA A 247 5.78 13.89 -4.49
C ALA A 247 7.20 13.85 -3.92
N ALA A 248 7.56 12.73 -3.29
CA ALA A 248 8.95 12.37 -2.99
C ALA A 248 9.56 11.47 -4.08
N GLU A 249 8.71 10.67 -4.74
CA GLU A 249 9.00 9.88 -5.94
C GLU A 249 7.69 9.64 -6.69
N PHE A 250 7.76 9.39 -8.00
CA PHE A 250 6.63 8.88 -8.78
C PHE A 250 7.09 7.80 -9.75
N TYR A 251 6.19 6.90 -10.10
CA TYR A 251 6.53 5.69 -10.84
C TYR A 251 5.78 5.64 -12.15
N LEU A 252 6.51 5.35 -13.23
CA LEU A 252 5.98 5.20 -14.58
C LEU A 252 5.77 3.72 -14.87
N ARG A 253 4.63 3.37 -15.47
CA ARG A 253 4.34 1.99 -15.85
C ARG A 253 5.28 1.56 -16.97
N VAL A 254 5.87 0.38 -16.82
CA VAL A 254 6.62 -0.28 -17.89
C VAL A 254 5.64 -0.93 -18.86
N LYS A 255 5.82 -0.71 -20.16
CA LYS A 255 4.95 -1.17 -21.25
C LYS A 255 5.76 -1.98 -22.26
#